data_AF-Q7YZ87-F1
#
_entry.id   AF-Q7YZ87-F1
#
_cell.length_a   1.000
_cell.length_b   1.000
_cell.length_c   1.000
_cell.angle_alpha   90.00
_cell.angle_beta   90.00
_cell.angle_gamma   90.00
#
_symmetry.space_group_name_H-M   'P 1'
#
loop_
_entity.id
_entity.type
_entity.pdbx_description
1 polymer ?
#
loop_
_entity_poly.entity_id
_entity_poly.type
_entity_poly.pdbx_seq_one_letter_code
_entity_poly.pdbx_strand_id
1 'polypeptide(L)'
;MSEKLCKLFSAIDNGVTVTVNNSKAMIKFDNIFTEYCYGEEDGGKKECFSYEVLVTSYFIGLLNYFMKVDDLKHNKNAEYAILWLCHKLNKNSQNKVSNIKYIYDAYIKENEKDIEKISGAEAYNSCKDIINKKIYSMSFDIKEMSRLYEALKALCKLYTECNEKKKSYTNCSKDAQDFAKHFEGLNQDSNITGNSSYREILYNLFNDYDHLKTDCAEKCTDCKDIPTLSEVKAPPSSSIAKTLIPVLLTFAIPVFLGIAYKYSLFGFDKRVQRQNLREKPKKIKKKMNHYI
;
A
#
# COMPACT_ATOMS: atom_id res chain seq x y z
N MET A 1 -0.39 9.68 -3.77
CA MET A 1 0.47 8.54 -4.22
C MET A 1 1.91 9.02 -4.23
N SER A 2 2.93 8.16 -4.32
CA SER A 2 4.32 8.62 -4.54
C SER A 2 4.95 7.96 -5.75
N GLU A 3 5.84 8.68 -6.42
CA GLU A 3 6.63 8.15 -7.54
C GLU A 3 7.39 6.88 -7.14
N LYS A 4 7.99 6.88 -5.93
CA LYS A 4 8.71 5.72 -5.39
C LYS A 4 7.82 4.48 -5.28
N LEU A 5 6.56 4.66 -4.86
CA LEU A 5 5.60 3.55 -4.75
C LEU A 5 5.22 3.00 -6.13
N CYS A 6 5.00 3.87 -7.11
CA CYS A 6 4.71 3.46 -8.48
C CYS A 6 5.88 2.76 -9.15
N LYS A 7 7.11 3.24 -8.94
CA LYS A 7 8.34 2.57 -9.41
C LYS A 7 8.51 1.19 -8.80
N LEU A 8 8.17 1.02 -7.52
CA LEU A 8 8.21 -0.27 -6.85
C LEU A 8 7.23 -1.27 -7.49
N PHE A 9 5.97 -0.88 -7.70
CA PHE A 9 4.98 -1.76 -8.35
C PHE A 9 5.36 -2.08 -9.79
N SER A 10 5.84 -1.09 -10.56
CA SER A 10 6.34 -1.30 -11.93
C SER A 10 7.50 -2.29 -11.97
N ALA A 11 8.45 -2.18 -11.03
CA ALA A 11 9.56 -3.13 -10.93
C ALA A 11 9.06 -4.56 -10.67
N ILE A 12 8.20 -4.73 -9.65
CA ILE A 12 7.66 -6.04 -9.27
C ILE A 12 6.82 -6.67 -10.39
N ASP A 13 6.10 -5.87 -11.16
CA ASP A 13 5.33 -6.34 -12.31
C ASP A 13 6.22 -6.90 -13.43
N ASN A 14 7.38 -6.30 -13.66
CA ASN A 14 8.32 -6.71 -14.69
C ASN A 14 9.18 -7.92 -14.30
N GLY A 15 9.34 -8.16 -13.00
CA GLY A 15 10.05 -9.31 -12.47
C GLY A 15 10.70 -9.04 -11.11
N VAL A 16 11.09 -10.12 -10.44
CA VAL A 16 11.60 -10.08 -9.08
C VAL A 16 12.77 -11.04 -8.90
N THR A 17 13.74 -10.67 -8.07
CA THR A 17 14.89 -11.52 -7.75
C THR A 17 14.57 -12.42 -6.57
N VAL A 18 14.40 -13.72 -6.82
CA VAL A 18 14.25 -14.73 -5.78
C VAL A 18 15.63 -15.11 -5.27
N THR A 19 15.79 -15.15 -3.95
CA THR A 19 16.96 -15.76 -3.31
C THR A 19 16.51 -16.96 -2.51
N VAL A 20 16.95 -18.16 -2.87
CA VAL A 20 16.75 -19.36 -2.06
C VAL A 20 18.08 -20.09 -1.93
N ASN A 21 18.44 -20.48 -0.71
CA ASN A 21 19.70 -21.19 -0.41
C ASN A 21 20.96 -20.52 -1.04
N ASN A 22 21.05 -19.19 -0.95
CA ASN A 22 22.13 -18.35 -1.53
C ASN A 22 22.18 -18.26 -3.07
N SER A 23 21.32 -18.97 -3.78
CA SER A 23 21.16 -18.83 -5.23
C SER A 23 20.19 -17.70 -5.55
N LYS A 24 20.56 -16.82 -6.49
CA LYS A 24 19.72 -15.70 -6.95
C LYS A 24 19.23 -15.94 -8.37
N ALA A 25 17.94 -15.77 -8.60
CA ALA A 25 17.34 -15.87 -9.92
C ALA A 25 16.34 -14.74 -10.15
N MET A 26 16.37 -14.13 -11.34
CA MET A 26 15.37 -13.17 -11.76
C MET A 26 14.16 -13.93 -12.34
N ILE A 27 12.99 -13.71 -11.76
CA ILE A 27 11.74 -14.37 -12.15
C ILE A 27 10.80 -13.33 -12.74
N LYS A 28 10.24 -13.63 -13.90
CA LYS A 28 9.08 -12.93 -14.43
C LYS A 28 7.85 -13.79 -14.16
N PHE A 29 6.96 -13.33 -13.29
CA PHE A 29 5.75 -14.06 -12.91
C PHE A 29 4.92 -14.45 -14.14
N ASP A 30 4.82 -13.56 -15.12
CA ASP A 30 4.04 -13.77 -16.33
C ASP A 30 4.61 -14.91 -17.21
N ASN A 31 5.83 -15.39 -16.93
CA ASN A 31 6.45 -16.54 -17.61
C ASN A 31 6.25 -17.87 -16.86
N ILE A 32 5.65 -17.85 -15.67
CA ILE A 32 5.40 -19.07 -14.88
C ILE A 32 3.99 -19.57 -15.18
N PHE A 33 3.89 -20.79 -15.70
CA PHE A 33 2.60 -21.43 -15.99
C PHE A 33 2.02 -22.22 -14.81
N THR A 34 2.88 -22.87 -14.02
CA THR A 34 2.46 -23.73 -12.89
C THR A 34 3.40 -23.58 -11.70
N GLU A 35 4.69 -23.82 -11.91
CA GLU A 35 5.70 -23.79 -10.86
C GLU A 35 7.03 -23.24 -11.36
N TYR A 36 7.86 -22.82 -10.41
CA TYR A 36 9.25 -22.45 -10.62
C TYR A 36 10.13 -23.40 -9.82
N CYS A 37 11.11 -24.00 -10.48
CA CYS A 37 12.05 -24.89 -9.84
C CYS A 37 13.46 -24.30 -9.82
N TYR A 38 14.18 -24.50 -8.72
CA TYR A 38 15.57 -24.09 -8.55
C TYR A 38 16.41 -25.27 -7.98
N GLY A 39 17.70 -25.29 -8.32
CA GLY A 39 18.63 -26.38 -7.97
C GLY A 39 19.47 -26.83 -9.17
N GLU A 40 20.56 -27.55 -8.93
CA GLU A 40 21.45 -28.05 -9.99
C GLU A 40 20.87 -29.27 -10.71
N GLU A 41 21.12 -29.37 -12.02
CA GLU A 41 20.77 -30.53 -12.84
C GLU A 41 21.62 -31.78 -12.48
N ASP A 42 22.80 -31.59 -11.86
CA ASP A 42 23.79 -32.64 -11.54
C ASP A 42 23.56 -33.33 -10.18
N GLY A 43 22.32 -33.72 -9.88
CA GLY A 43 22.00 -34.60 -8.75
C GLY A 43 21.73 -33.91 -7.40
N GLY A 44 21.63 -32.59 -7.37
CA GLY A 44 21.08 -31.85 -6.24
C GLY A 44 19.56 -32.03 -6.10
N LYS A 45 19.00 -31.81 -4.90
CA LYS A 45 17.54 -31.77 -4.72
C LYS A 45 16.97 -30.54 -5.45
N LYS A 46 16.33 -30.78 -6.60
CA LYS A 46 15.50 -29.79 -7.29
C LYS A 46 14.29 -29.48 -6.40
N GLU A 47 14.16 -28.22 -6.02
CA GLU A 47 13.01 -27.74 -5.27
C GLU A 47 12.13 -26.89 -6.18
N CYS A 48 10.82 -27.09 -6.09
CA CYS A 48 9.83 -26.41 -6.92
C CYS A 48 8.80 -25.71 -6.04
N PHE A 49 8.44 -24.49 -6.42
CA PHE A 49 7.39 -23.72 -5.76
C PHE A 49 6.31 -23.40 -6.78
N SER A 50 5.04 -23.55 -6.39
CA SER A 50 3.93 -23.14 -7.24
C SER A 50 3.94 -21.62 -7.47
N TYR A 51 3.29 -21.20 -8.56
CA TYR A 51 3.06 -19.79 -8.86
C TYR A 51 2.45 -19.05 -7.66
N GLU A 52 1.44 -19.67 -7.03
CA GLU A 52 0.70 -19.10 -5.90
C GLU A 52 1.60 -18.87 -4.69
N VAL A 53 2.47 -19.84 -4.38
CA VAL A 53 3.44 -19.74 -3.28
C VAL A 53 4.44 -18.63 -3.55
N LEU A 54 4.94 -18.51 -4.78
CA LEU A 54 5.88 -17.43 -5.13
C LEU A 54 5.22 -16.05 -5.01
N VAL A 55 4.06 -15.86 -5.64
CA VAL A 55 3.34 -14.57 -5.61
C VAL A 55 2.99 -14.17 -4.18
N THR A 56 2.50 -15.10 -3.36
CA THR A 56 2.19 -14.83 -1.95
C THR A 56 3.44 -14.53 -1.13
N SER A 57 4.56 -15.22 -1.36
CA SER A 57 5.83 -14.93 -0.70
C SER A 57 6.34 -13.52 -0.97
N TYR A 58 6.23 -13.07 -2.23
CA TYR A 58 6.59 -11.70 -2.62
C TYR A 58 5.65 -10.65 -2.06
N PHE A 59 4.36 -10.95 -2.02
CA PHE A 59 3.38 -10.10 -1.35
C PHE A 59 3.76 -9.88 0.13
N ILE A 60 4.19 -10.92 0.83
CA ILE A 60 4.64 -10.80 2.22
C ILE A 60 5.92 -9.97 2.34
N GLY A 61 6.89 -10.19 1.45
CA GLY A 61 8.09 -9.34 1.39
C GLY A 61 7.76 -7.86 1.17
N LEU A 62 6.79 -7.58 0.29
CA LEU A 62 6.32 -6.23 -0.01
C LEU A 62 5.60 -5.58 1.19
N LEU A 63 4.74 -6.34 1.88
CA LEU A 63 4.09 -5.86 3.10
C LEU A 63 5.11 -5.56 4.20
N ASN A 64 6.07 -6.45 4.43
CA ASN A 64 7.12 -6.26 5.41
C ASN A 64 7.94 -5.00 5.10
N TYR A 65 8.24 -4.76 3.82
CA TYR A 65 8.89 -3.52 3.39
C TYR A 65 8.07 -2.29 3.75
N PHE A 66 6.77 -2.28 3.47
CA PHE A 66 5.90 -1.14 3.83
C PHE A 66 5.82 -0.94 5.34
N MET A 67 5.74 -2.02 6.11
CA MET A 67 5.75 -1.98 7.58
C MET A 67 7.02 -1.33 8.15
N LYS A 68 8.18 -1.58 7.53
CA LYS A 68 9.45 -1.01 7.99
C LYS A 68 9.65 0.45 7.57
N VAL A 69 8.92 0.93 6.56
CA VAL A 69 9.21 2.23 5.91
C VAL A 69 8.28 3.37 6.35
N ASP A 70 7.02 3.16 6.80
CA ASP A 70 6.10 4.30 7.01
C ASP A 70 4.87 4.06 7.94
N ASP A 71 4.88 4.55 9.18
CA ASP A 71 3.79 4.35 10.18
C ASP A 71 2.39 4.90 9.84
N LEU A 72 2.29 5.89 8.95
CA LEU A 72 1.02 6.55 8.61
C LEU A 72 0.45 6.13 7.24
N LYS A 73 1.22 5.42 6.41
CA LYS A 73 0.79 4.92 5.09
C LYS A 73 0.59 3.39 5.04
N HIS A 74 0.76 2.71 6.18
CA HIS A 74 0.55 1.27 6.34
C HIS A 74 -0.80 0.77 5.83
N ASN A 75 -1.85 1.59 5.93
CA ASN A 75 -3.17 1.19 5.46
C ASN A 75 -3.28 1.15 3.95
N LYS A 76 -3.08 2.30 3.30
CA LYS A 76 -3.16 2.41 1.84
C LYS A 76 -2.13 1.57 1.08
N ASN A 77 -0.87 1.54 1.52
CA ASN A 77 0.15 0.79 0.78
C ASN A 77 -0.10 -0.73 0.85
N ALA A 78 -0.60 -1.22 1.99
CA ALA A 78 -0.99 -2.62 2.12
C ALA A 78 -2.24 -2.94 1.29
N GLU A 79 -3.21 -2.02 1.18
CA GLU A 79 -4.34 -2.17 0.25
C GLU A 79 -3.84 -2.34 -1.18
N TYR A 80 -2.90 -1.50 -1.63
CA TYR A 80 -2.31 -1.63 -2.96
C TYR A 80 -1.49 -2.91 -3.15
N ALA A 81 -0.82 -3.40 -2.10
CA ALA A 81 -0.17 -4.71 -2.14
C ALA A 81 -1.18 -5.85 -2.30
N ILE A 82 -2.34 -5.74 -1.63
CA ILE A 82 -3.44 -6.70 -1.74
C ILE A 82 -4.05 -6.67 -3.15
N LEU A 83 -4.22 -5.49 -3.74
CA LEU A 83 -4.66 -5.34 -5.14
C LEU A 83 -3.70 -6.06 -6.09
N TRP A 84 -2.39 -5.88 -5.89
CA TRP A 84 -1.36 -6.57 -6.69
C TRP A 84 -1.44 -8.08 -6.56
N LEU A 85 -1.57 -8.60 -5.32
CA LEU A 85 -1.73 -10.03 -5.06
C LEU A 85 -2.95 -10.60 -5.80
N CYS A 86 -4.10 -9.96 -5.66
CA CYS A 86 -5.33 -10.37 -6.34
C CYS A 86 -5.16 -10.32 -7.86
N HIS A 87 -4.51 -9.27 -8.37
CA HIS A 87 -4.26 -9.12 -9.79
C HIS A 87 -3.43 -10.27 -10.39
N LYS A 88 -2.31 -10.62 -9.74
CA LYS A 88 -1.46 -11.73 -10.16
C LYS A 88 -2.18 -13.08 -10.08
N LEU A 89 -2.88 -13.34 -8.99
CA LEU A 89 -3.62 -14.59 -8.82
C LEU A 89 -4.80 -14.72 -9.79
N ASN A 90 -5.48 -13.63 -10.13
CA ASN A 90 -6.57 -13.59 -11.11
C ASN A 90 -6.10 -13.93 -12.54
N LYS A 91 -4.86 -13.57 -12.87
CA LYS A 91 -4.29 -13.83 -14.21
C LYS A 91 -3.95 -15.31 -14.43
N ASN A 92 -3.68 -16.08 -13.37
CA ASN A 92 -3.42 -17.49 -13.52
C ASN A 92 -4.75 -18.25 -13.73
N SER A 93 -5.01 -18.65 -14.98
CA SER A 93 -6.26 -19.31 -15.42
C SER A 93 -6.62 -20.61 -14.69
N GLN A 94 -5.67 -21.22 -13.96
CA GLN A 94 -5.92 -22.41 -13.14
C GLN A 94 -6.54 -22.08 -11.77
N ASN A 95 -6.47 -20.82 -11.33
CA ASN A 95 -7.02 -20.39 -10.06
C ASN A 95 -8.53 -20.21 -10.18
N LYS A 96 -9.28 -21.20 -9.70
CA LYS A 96 -10.75 -21.12 -9.49
C LYS A 96 -11.13 -20.24 -8.30
N VAL A 97 -10.23 -19.39 -7.84
CA VAL A 97 -10.39 -18.64 -6.60
C VAL A 97 -11.23 -17.41 -6.89
N SER A 98 -12.40 -17.33 -6.26
CA SER A 98 -13.28 -16.17 -6.38
C SER A 98 -13.03 -15.12 -5.30
N ASN A 99 -12.53 -15.51 -4.12
CA ASN A 99 -12.48 -14.61 -2.96
C ASN A 99 -11.10 -14.61 -2.28
N ILE A 100 -10.65 -13.43 -1.86
CA ILE A 100 -9.41 -13.21 -1.11
C ILE A 100 -9.29 -14.03 0.19
N LYS A 101 -10.41 -14.37 0.85
CA LYS A 101 -10.37 -15.27 2.02
C LYS A 101 -9.79 -16.64 1.64
N TYR A 102 -10.17 -17.17 0.48
CA TYR A 102 -9.64 -18.44 0.00
C TYR A 102 -8.15 -18.34 -0.33
N ILE A 103 -7.67 -17.20 -0.86
CA ILE A 103 -6.22 -16.97 -1.05
C ILE A 103 -5.47 -17.19 0.26
N TYR A 104 -5.99 -16.60 1.34
CA TYR A 104 -5.35 -16.75 2.64
C TYR A 104 -5.33 -18.20 3.12
N ASP A 105 -6.49 -18.87 3.12
CA ASP A 105 -6.59 -20.23 3.65
C ASP A 105 -5.80 -21.23 2.77
N ALA A 106 -5.93 -21.17 1.44
CA ALA A 106 -5.34 -22.16 0.53
C ALA A 106 -3.88 -21.89 0.15
N TYR A 107 -3.48 -20.62 0.05
CA TYR A 107 -2.14 -20.28 -0.45
C TYR A 107 -1.21 -19.75 0.62
N ILE A 108 -1.70 -19.04 1.63
CA ILE A 108 -0.84 -18.48 2.68
C ILE A 108 -0.71 -19.44 3.87
N LYS A 109 -1.82 -19.95 4.38
CA LYS A 109 -1.84 -20.77 5.60
C LYS A 109 -1.29 -22.18 5.35
N GLU A 110 -1.73 -22.85 4.29
CA GLU A 110 -1.26 -24.21 3.95
C GLU A 110 0.23 -24.26 3.56
N ASN A 111 0.78 -23.15 3.03
CA ASN A 111 2.16 -23.09 2.53
C ASN A 111 3.09 -22.23 3.41
N GLU A 112 2.77 -22.09 4.70
CA GLU A 112 3.51 -21.25 5.66
C GLU A 112 5.04 -21.48 5.60
N LYS A 113 5.48 -22.75 5.58
CA LYS A 113 6.91 -23.10 5.57
C LYS A 113 7.64 -22.66 4.30
N ASP A 114 7.04 -22.87 3.14
CA ASP A 114 7.66 -22.50 1.86
C ASP A 114 7.70 -20.99 1.70
N ILE A 115 6.66 -20.31 2.16
CA ILE A 115 6.60 -18.85 2.19
C ILE A 115 7.67 -18.28 3.12
N GLU A 116 7.79 -18.80 4.35
CA GLU A 116 8.87 -18.40 5.27
C GLU A 116 10.25 -18.58 4.66
N LYS A 117 10.46 -19.65 3.90
CA LYS A 117 11.72 -19.92 3.21
C LYS A 117 12.03 -18.88 2.14
N ILE A 118 11.04 -18.44 1.36
CA ILE A 118 11.22 -17.50 0.25
C ILE A 118 11.24 -16.05 0.75
N SER A 119 10.30 -15.66 1.61
CA SER A 119 10.19 -14.27 2.10
C SER A 119 11.11 -13.98 3.29
N GLY A 120 11.58 -15.03 3.97
CA GLY A 120 12.27 -14.95 5.26
C GLY A 120 11.31 -15.05 6.43
N ALA A 121 11.67 -15.85 7.44
CA ALA A 121 10.82 -16.09 8.62
C ALA A 121 10.51 -14.81 9.42
N GLU A 122 11.46 -13.87 9.52
CA GLU A 122 11.22 -12.57 10.17
C GLU A 122 10.13 -11.76 9.46
N ALA A 123 10.17 -11.73 8.12
CA ALA A 123 9.20 -10.99 7.31
C ALA A 123 7.80 -11.59 7.42
N TYR A 124 7.71 -12.92 7.34
CA TYR A 124 6.45 -13.64 7.50
C TYR A 124 5.81 -13.38 8.87
N ASN A 125 6.56 -13.61 9.94
CA ASN A 125 6.07 -13.42 11.31
C ASN A 125 5.65 -11.97 11.59
N SER A 126 6.37 -11.00 11.03
CA SER A 126 6.00 -9.58 11.17
C SER A 126 4.65 -9.25 10.50
N CYS A 127 4.32 -9.93 9.41
CA CYS A 127 3.12 -9.62 8.62
C CYS A 127 1.90 -10.49 8.95
N LYS A 128 2.09 -11.70 9.49
CA LYS A 128 1.04 -12.73 9.65
C LYS A 128 -0.25 -12.18 10.26
N ASP A 129 -0.15 -11.49 11.38
CA ASP A 129 -1.34 -10.96 12.08
C ASP A 129 -2.06 -9.86 11.29
N ILE A 130 -1.31 -8.99 10.62
CA ILE A 130 -1.87 -7.90 9.81
C ILE A 130 -2.54 -8.45 8.55
N ILE A 131 -1.90 -9.44 7.92
CA ILE A 131 -2.44 -10.16 6.76
C ILE A 131 -3.79 -10.77 7.13
N ASN A 132 -3.85 -11.50 8.25
CA ASN A 132 -5.08 -12.12 8.74
C ASN A 132 -6.17 -11.05 8.92
N LYS A 133 -5.86 -9.95 9.60
CA LYS A 133 -6.86 -8.92 9.87
C LYS A 133 -7.36 -8.25 8.58
N LYS A 134 -6.44 -7.86 7.68
CA LYS A 134 -6.79 -7.10 6.48
C LYS A 134 -7.50 -7.94 5.42
N ILE A 135 -7.00 -9.14 5.15
CA ILE A 135 -7.62 -10.02 4.15
C ILE A 135 -9.05 -10.35 4.54
N TYR A 136 -9.30 -10.65 5.82
CA TYR A 136 -10.64 -10.92 6.30
C TYR A 136 -11.55 -9.69 6.31
N SER A 137 -11.01 -8.47 6.48
CA SER A 137 -11.80 -7.24 6.38
C SER A 137 -12.09 -6.82 4.93
N MET A 138 -11.23 -7.18 3.98
CA MET A 138 -11.31 -6.78 2.57
C MET A 138 -11.95 -7.88 1.69
N SER A 139 -12.75 -8.79 2.27
CA SER A 139 -13.28 -9.98 1.60
C SER A 139 -14.14 -9.64 0.37
N PHE A 140 -13.50 -9.58 -0.80
CA PHE A 140 -14.13 -9.23 -2.06
C PHE A 140 -13.65 -10.14 -3.19
N ASP A 141 -14.34 -10.03 -4.32
CA ASP A 141 -14.01 -10.80 -5.51
C ASP A 141 -12.63 -10.40 -6.04
N ILE A 142 -11.79 -11.40 -6.28
CA ILE A 142 -10.41 -11.23 -6.78
C ILE A 142 -10.39 -10.52 -8.14
N LYS A 143 -11.39 -10.77 -8.99
CA LYS A 143 -11.53 -10.12 -10.30
C LYS A 143 -11.75 -8.62 -10.14
N GLU A 144 -12.55 -8.22 -9.16
CA GLU A 144 -12.85 -6.81 -8.91
C GLU A 144 -11.65 -6.09 -8.28
N MET A 145 -10.95 -6.74 -7.34
CA MET A 145 -9.67 -6.25 -6.82
C MET A 145 -8.61 -6.15 -7.93
N SER A 146 -8.61 -7.09 -8.89
CA SER A 146 -7.74 -7.06 -10.06
C SER A 146 -8.05 -5.85 -10.96
N ARG A 147 -9.33 -5.51 -11.17
CA ARG A 147 -9.73 -4.31 -11.94
C ARG A 147 -9.29 -3.01 -11.25
N LEU A 148 -9.35 -2.95 -9.92
CA LEU A 148 -8.80 -1.83 -9.13
C LEU A 148 -7.28 -1.73 -9.28
N TYR A 149 -6.57 -2.86 -9.31
CA TYR A 149 -5.12 -2.86 -9.55
C TYR A 149 -4.76 -2.31 -10.93
N GLU A 150 -5.52 -2.65 -11.97
CA GLU A 150 -5.32 -2.09 -13.31
C GLU A 150 -5.51 -0.57 -13.32
N ALA A 151 -6.48 -0.05 -12.56
CA ALA A 151 -6.63 1.39 -12.36
C ALA A 151 -5.42 2.00 -11.65
N LEU A 152 -4.96 1.37 -10.56
CA LEU A 152 -3.74 1.78 -9.85
C LEU A 152 -2.52 1.82 -10.79
N LYS A 153 -2.37 0.82 -11.66
CA LYS A 153 -1.28 0.72 -12.63
C LYS A 153 -1.34 1.86 -13.65
N ALA A 154 -2.51 2.13 -14.21
CA ALA A 154 -2.73 3.26 -15.12
C ALA A 154 -2.41 4.60 -14.44
N LEU A 155 -2.85 4.80 -13.19
CA LEU A 155 -2.51 5.98 -12.40
C LEU A 155 -1.00 6.08 -12.16
N CYS A 156 -0.33 4.96 -11.87
CA CYS A 156 1.10 4.93 -11.67
C CYS A 156 1.89 5.27 -12.92
N LYS A 157 1.43 4.85 -14.11
CA LYS A 157 2.02 5.25 -15.40
C LYS A 157 2.00 6.77 -15.55
N LEU A 158 0.87 7.42 -15.26
CA LEU A 158 0.75 8.88 -15.26
C LEU A 158 1.76 9.49 -14.28
N TYR A 159 1.84 8.99 -13.04
CA TYR A 159 2.79 9.49 -12.04
C TYR A 159 4.25 9.38 -12.47
N THR A 160 4.65 8.27 -13.09
CA THR A 160 6.04 8.04 -13.46
C THR A 160 6.44 8.83 -14.70
N GLU A 161 5.62 8.83 -15.75
CA GLU A 161 5.95 9.56 -16.99
C GLU A 161 5.93 11.09 -16.78
N CYS A 162 5.09 11.60 -15.87
CA CYS A 162 5.02 13.03 -15.56
C CYS A 162 6.14 13.53 -14.62
N ASN A 163 6.74 12.66 -13.79
CA ASN A 163 7.78 13.07 -12.82
C ASN A 163 9.21 12.91 -13.36
N GLU A 164 9.42 12.09 -14.39
CA GLU A 164 10.76 11.72 -14.87
C GLU A 164 11.43 12.76 -15.76
N LYS A 165 11.86 13.92 -15.23
CA LYS A 165 12.78 14.87 -15.91
C LYS A 165 12.35 15.36 -17.33
N LYS A 166 11.21 14.91 -17.82
CA LYS A 166 10.63 15.14 -19.14
C LYS A 166 9.54 16.17 -18.92
N LYS A 167 9.79 17.39 -19.41
CA LYS A 167 8.76 18.45 -19.43
C LYS A 167 7.54 18.07 -20.29
N SER A 168 7.68 17.04 -21.13
CA SER A 168 6.69 16.57 -22.10
C SER A 168 6.44 15.07 -21.96
N TYR A 169 5.16 14.73 -21.81
CA TYR A 169 4.60 13.39 -21.89
C TYR A 169 3.43 13.45 -22.87
N THR A 170 3.74 13.30 -24.16
CA THR A 170 2.79 13.54 -25.26
C THR A 170 1.50 12.72 -25.19
N ASN A 171 1.54 11.55 -24.54
CA ASN A 171 0.37 10.68 -24.38
C ASN A 171 -0.46 10.98 -23.12
N CYS A 172 -0.07 11.97 -22.30
CA CYS A 172 -0.69 12.21 -21.01
C CYS A 172 -2.21 12.42 -21.08
N SER A 173 -2.66 13.29 -21.99
CA SER A 173 -4.10 13.56 -22.16
C SER A 173 -4.88 12.28 -22.47
N LYS A 174 -4.35 11.44 -23.37
CA LYS A 174 -4.98 10.17 -23.74
C LYS A 174 -5.00 9.18 -22.58
N ASP A 175 -3.85 8.96 -21.94
CA ASP A 175 -3.74 8.03 -20.81
C ASP A 175 -4.60 8.47 -19.61
N ALA A 176 -4.75 9.79 -19.39
CA ALA A 176 -5.61 10.33 -18.36
C ALA A 176 -7.11 10.20 -18.70
N GLN A 177 -7.49 10.33 -19.97
CA GLN A 177 -8.84 10.04 -20.44
C GLN A 177 -9.19 8.55 -20.30
N ASP A 178 -8.27 7.67 -20.66
CA ASP A 178 -8.42 6.23 -20.50
C ASP A 178 -8.56 5.85 -19.03
N PHE A 179 -7.74 6.45 -18.15
CA PHE A 179 -7.88 6.28 -16.70
C PHE A 179 -9.24 6.77 -16.19
N ALA A 180 -9.68 7.98 -16.57
CA ALA A 180 -10.94 8.55 -16.10
C ALA A 180 -12.14 7.69 -16.54
N LYS A 181 -12.13 7.18 -17.77
CA LYS A 181 -13.16 6.26 -18.28
C LYS A 181 -13.19 4.95 -17.49
N HIS A 182 -12.02 4.37 -17.21
CA HIS A 182 -11.92 3.15 -16.42
C HIS A 182 -12.39 3.36 -14.98
N PHE A 183 -12.00 4.48 -14.36
CA PHE A 183 -12.43 4.88 -13.03
C PHE A 183 -13.95 5.05 -12.94
N GLU A 184 -14.58 5.69 -13.92
CA GLU A 184 -16.04 5.84 -13.94
C GLU A 184 -16.74 4.47 -13.98
N GLY A 185 -16.23 3.53 -14.78
CA GLY A 185 -16.72 2.15 -14.79
C GLY A 185 -16.61 1.45 -13.43
N LEU A 186 -15.56 1.74 -12.66
CA LEU A 186 -15.38 1.23 -11.29
C LEU A 186 -16.32 1.91 -10.27
N ASN A 187 -16.60 3.20 -10.46
CA ASN A 187 -17.46 4.00 -9.58
C ASN A 187 -18.96 3.74 -9.81
N GLN A 188 -19.34 3.28 -11.00
CA GLN A 188 -20.73 2.95 -11.34
C GLN A 188 -21.11 1.49 -11.05
N ASP A 189 -20.17 0.64 -10.65
CA ASP A 189 -20.43 -0.79 -10.47
C ASP A 189 -21.36 -1.05 -9.28
N SER A 190 -22.63 -1.36 -9.60
CA SER A 190 -23.69 -1.57 -8.62
C SER A 190 -23.44 -2.76 -7.72
N ASN A 191 -22.67 -3.75 -8.18
CA ASN A 191 -22.32 -4.93 -7.38
C ASN A 191 -21.45 -4.58 -6.17
N ILE A 192 -20.93 -3.35 -6.14
CA ILE A 192 -19.92 -2.91 -5.18
C ILE A 192 -20.42 -1.76 -4.29
N THR A 193 -21.63 -1.29 -4.53
CA THR A 193 -22.28 -0.14 -3.86
C THR A 193 -22.55 -0.38 -2.35
N GLY A 194 -22.31 -1.60 -1.83
CA GLY A 194 -22.44 -1.91 -0.40
C GLY A 194 -21.11 -2.09 0.35
N ASN A 195 -19.96 -2.11 -0.33
CA ASN A 195 -18.70 -2.51 0.30
C ASN A 195 -17.84 -1.30 0.73
N SER A 196 -17.59 -1.17 2.02
CA SER A 196 -16.81 -0.05 2.59
C SER A 196 -15.34 -0.08 2.18
N SER A 197 -14.71 -1.25 2.14
CA SER A 197 -13.28 -1.38 1.81
C SER A 197 -12.99 -1.08 0.35
N TYR A 198 -13.83 -1.56 -0.58
CA TYR A 198 -13.69 -1.21 -1.98
C TYR A 198 -13.85 0.30 -2.20
N ARG A 199 -14.86 0.91 -1.56
CA ARG A 199 -15.08 2.37 -1.63
C ARG A 199 -13.91 3.16 -1.07
N GLU A 200 -13.31 2.69 0.02
CA GLU A 200 -12.11 3.29 0.60
C GLU A 200 -10.94 3.26 -0.40
N ILE A 201 -10.69 2.12 -1.06
CA ILE A 201 -9.66 2.00 -2.10
C ILE A 201 -9.97 2.92 -3.29
N LEU A 202 -11.21 2.94 -3.76
CA LEU A 202 -11.62 3.79 -4.88
C LEU A 202 -11.47 5.28 -4.53
N TYR A 203 -11.81 5.66 -3.30
CA TYR A 203 -11.58 7.01 -2.79
C TYR A 203 -10.08 7.35 -2.67
N ASN A 204 -9.26 6.39 -2.28
CA ASN A 204 -7.80 6.54 -2.27
C ASN A 204 -7.25 6.78 -3.69
N LEU A 205 -7.73 6.05 -4.70
CA LEU A 205 -7.38 6.26 -6.11
C LEU A 205 -7.86 7.63 -6.62
N PHE A 206 -9.08 8.04 -6.26
CA PHE A 206 -9.62 9.37 -6.60
C PHE A 206 -8.72 10.49 -6.07
N ASN A 207 -8.41 10.48 -4.78
CA ASN A 207 -7.56 11.50 -4.16
C ASN A 207 -6.13 11.48 -4.72
N ASP A 208 -5.61 10.28 -5.02
CA ASP A 208 -4.29 10.14 -5.61
C ASP A 208 -4.27 10.71 -7.05
N TYR A 209 -5.34 10.58 -7.83
CA TYR A 209 -5.46 11.22 -9.14
C TYR A 209 -5.62 12.74 -9.04
N ASP A 210 -6.41 13.25 -8.10
CA ASP A 210 -6.61 14.70 -7.92
C ASP A 210 -5.30 15.41 -7.53
N HIS A 211 -4.51 14.76 -6.66
CA HIS A 211 -3.15 15.21 -6.36
C HIS A 211 -2.24 15.15 -7.58
N LEU A 212 -2.30 14.07 -8.38
CA LEU A 212 -1.55 13.96 -9.64
C LEU A 212 -1.90 15.11 -10.59
N LYS A 213 -3.17 15.43 -10.74
CA LYS A 213 -3.64 16.50 -11.62
C LYS A 213 -3.02 17.85 -11.23
N THR A 214 -3.00 18.15 -9.94
CA THR A 214 -2.37 19.37 -9.41
C THR A 214 -0.87 19.37 -9.69
N ASP A 215 -0.17 18.27 -9.38
CA ASP A 215 1.27 18.12 -9.64
C ASP A 215 1.64 18.22 -11.14
N CYS A 216 0.82 17.61 -12.00
CA CYS A 216 1.03 17.54 -13.44
C CYS A 216 0.86 18.90 -14.09
N ALA A 217 -0.10 19.71 -13.65
CA ALA A 217 -0.32 21.07 -14.17
C ALA A 217 0.94 21.95 -14.03
N GLU A 218 1.72 21.72 -12.97
CA GLU A 218 2.97 22.45 -12.72
C GLU A 218 4.17 21.85 -13.48
N LYS A 219 4.25 20.52 -13.56
CA LYS A 219 5.49 19.81 -13.96
C LYS A 219 5.48 19.28 -15.40
N CYS A 220 4.31 19.08 -16.00
CA CYS A 220 4.18 18.45 -17.32
C CYS A 220 3.20 19.22 -18.23
N THR A 221 3.72 19.82 -19.31
CA THR A 221 2.91 20.70 -20.17
C THR A 221 1.77 19.97 -20.86
N ASP A 222 1.99 18.70 -21.22
CA ASP A 222 1.04 17.88 -21.97
C ASP A 222 -0.10 17.33 -21.08
N CYS A 223 -0.02 17.57 -19.78
CA CYS A 223 -0.98 17.12 -18.77
C CYS A 223 -1.81 18.26 -18.14
N LYS A 224 -1.71 19.49 -18.66
CA LYS A 224 -2.39 20.64 -18.04
C LYS A 224 -3.92 20.49 -18.01
N ASP A 225 -4.49 19.88 -19.05
CA ASP A 225 -5.93 19.80 -19.26
C ASP A 225 -6.44 18.35 -19.20
N ILE A 226 -5.98 17.57 -18.22
CA ILE A 226 -6.51 16.22 -17.99
C ILE A 226 -7.90 16.25 -17.32
N PRO A 227 -8.78 15.26 -17.59
CA PRO A 227 -10.15 15.26 -17.09
C PRO A 227 -10.25 15.35 -15.56
N THR A 228 -11.39 15.82 -15.05
CA THR A 228 -11.75 15.68 -13.63
C THR A 228 -12.58 14.41 -13.48
N LEU A 229 -12.34 13.64 -12.42
CA LEU A 229 -13.13 12.46 -12.11
C LEU A 229 -14.48 12.86 -11.50
N SER A 230 -15.51 12.05 -11.74
CA SER A 230 -16.76 12.14 -10.98
C SER A 230 -16.51 11.81 -9.52
N GLU A 231 -17.24 12.46 -8.61
CA GLU A 231 -17.17 12.13 -7.19
C GLU A 231 -17.52 10.66 -6.93
N VAL A 232 -16.83 10.07 -5.95
CA VAL A 232 -17.08 8.68 -5.54
C VAL A 232 -18.48 8.59 -4.91
N LYS A 233 -19.31 7.68 -5.43
CA LYS A 233 -20.68 7.49 -4.95
C LYS A 233 -20.68 6.95 -3.51
N ALA A 234 -20.93 7.86 -2.58
CA ALA A 234 -20.94 7.72 -1.12
C ALA A 234 -19.55 7.49 -0.48
N PRO A 235 -18.95 8.49 0.18
CA PRO A 235 -17.72 8.30 0.96
C PRO A 235 -17.98 7.31 2.11
N PRO A 236 -16.97 6.54 2.56
CA PRO A 236 -17.14 5.60 3.66
C PRO A 236 -17.61 6.35 4.91
N SER A 237 -18.78 5.97 5.43
CA SER A 237 -19.27 6.46 6.71
C SER A 237 -18.51 5.77 7.85
N SER A 238 -17.36 6.32 8.25
CA SER A 238 -16.76 6.05 9.55
C SER A 238 -15.80 7.18 9.97
N SER A 239 -16.32 8.04 10.85
CA SER A 239 -15.64 8.99 11.74
C SER A 239 -14.72 10.07 11.16
N ILE A 240 -15.31 11.27 11.10
CA ILE A 240 -14.69 12.59 11.42
C ILE A 240 -13.83 13.23 10.32
N ALA A 241 -14.46 14.20 9.67
CA ALA A 241 -13.92 15.48 9.22
C ALA A 241 -12.59 15.49 8.46
N LYS A 242 -12.68 15.51 7.13
CA LYS A 242 -11.84 16.43 6.36
C LYS A 242 -12.75 17.29 5.49
N THR A 243 -12.72 18.57 5.83
CA THR A 243 -13.29 19.73 5.16
C THR A 243 -13.20 19.57 3.65
N LEU A 244 -14.33 19.36 2.98
CA LEU A 244 -14.48 19.75 1.58
C LEU A 244 -14.35 21.27 1.59
N ILE A 245 -13.18 21.79 1.21
CA ILE A 245 -13.05 23.21 0.91
C ILE A 245 -13.71 23.39 -0.45
N PRO A 246 -14.86 24.09 -0.54
CA PRO A 246 -15.34 24.52 -1.84
C PRO A 246 -14.32 25.56 -2.33
N VAL A 247 -13.73 25.33 -3.50
CA VAL A 247 -12.93 26.32 -4.20
C VAL A 247 -13.87 27.42 -4.67
N LEU A 248 -14.28 28.28 -3.73
CA LEU A 248 -15.05 29.49 -3.90
C LEU A 248 -15.06 30.18 -2.54
N LEU A 249 -14.04 31.00 -2.28
CA LEU A 249 -14.11 32.24 -1.50
C LEU A 249 -12.74 32.92 -1.50
N THR A 250 -12.59 33.85 -2.43
CA THR A 250 -11.58 34.90 -2.42
C THR A 250 -11.80 35.84 -1.23
N PHE A 251 -10.68 36.30 -0.63
CA PHE A 251 -10.54 37.40 0.33
C PHE A 251 -10.94 37.15 1.80
N ALA A 252 -9.93 36.97 2.67
CA ALA A 252 -9.64 37.80 3.86
C ALA A 252 -8.70 37.07 4.85
N ILE A 253 -7.48 37.57 5.03
CA ILE A 253 -6.62 37.28 6.20
C ILE A 253 -7.05 38.25 7.33
N PRO A 254 -7.29 37.75 8.56
CA PRO A 254 -6.42 38.20 9.64
C PRO A 254 -6.06 37.12 10.68
N VAL A 255 -4.76 37.00 10.94
CA VAL A 255 -4.13 36.84 12.27
C VAL A 255 -4.76 35.83 13.25
N PHE A 256 -4.36 34.55 13.14
CA PHE A 256 -4.48 33.55 14.23
C PHE A 256 -3.17 32.80 14.52
N LEU A 257 -2.02 33.47 14.39
CA LEU A 257 -0.74 32.95 14.89
C LEU A 257 -0.50 33.23 16.39
N GLY A 258 -1.44 33.89 17.09
CA GLY A 258 -1.28 34.28 18.49
C GLY A 258 -1.71 33.25 19.55
N ILE A 259 -2.40 32.16 19.19
CA ILE A 259 -3.02 31.26 20.18
C ILE A 259 -2.27 29.92 20.31
N ALA A 260 -1.57 29.44 19.28
CA ALA A 260 -0.87 28.15 19.35
C ALA A 260 0.46 28.18 20.14
N TYR A 261 1.07 29.36 20.34
CA TYR A 261 2.39 29.46 20.97
C TYR A 261 2.34 29.45 22.52
N LYS A 262 1.24 29.89 23.14
CA LYS A 262 1.20 30.05 24.61
C LYS A 262 0.80 28.79 25.39
N TYR A 263 0.21 27.78 24.74
CA TYR A 263 -0.14 26.50 25.38
C TYR A 263 0.96 25.43 25.31
N SER A 264 2.03 25.66 24.53
CA SER A 264 3.14 24.70 24.41
C SER A 264 4.20 24.83 25.51
N LEU A 265 4.31 25.99 26.17
CA LEU A 265 5.36 26.22 27.19
C LEU A 265 4.96 25.74 28.60
N PHE A 266 3.67 25.60 28.90
CA PHE A 266 3.20 25.33 30.27
C PHE A 266 3.05 23.83 30.63
N GLY A 267 3.22 22.92 29.66
CA GLY A 267 3.02 21.48 29.85
C GLY A 267 4.27 20.70 30.28
N PHE A 268 5.47 21.22 30.03
CA PHE A 268 6.72 20.48 30.24
C PHE A 268 7.26 20.58 31.68
N ASP A 269 7.13 21.74 32.33
CA ASP A 269 7.68 21.95 33.69
C ASP A 269 7.05 21.05 34.76
N LYS A 270 5.73 20.79 34.68
CA LYS A 270 5.03 19.95 35.67
C LYS A 270 5.44 18.47 35.61
N ARG A 271 5.89 17.96 34.46
CA ARG A 271 6.34 16.56 34.34
C ARG A 271 7.75 16.37 34.89
N VAL A 272 8.66 17.32 34.63
CA VAL A 272 10.05 17.26 35.09
C VAL A 272 10.16 17.39 36.61
N GLN A 273 9.35 18.25 37.24
CA GLN A 273 9.31 18.33 38.72
C GLN A 273 8.77 17.04 39.36
N ARG A 274 7.74 16.40 38.78
CA ARG A 274 7.17 15.15 39.32
C ARG A 274 8.13 13.96 39.23
N GLN A 275 8.96 13.87 38.18
CA GLN A 275 9.99 12.83 38.08
C GLN A 275 11.07 13.02 39.14
N ASN A 276 11.58 14.25 39.30
CA ASN A 276 12.59 14.56 40.33
C ASN A 276 12.11 14.28 41.76
N LEU A 277 10.84 14.54 42.08
CA LEU A 277 10.27 14.24 43.40
C LEU A 277 10.09 12.73 43.66
N ARG A 278 9.90 11.90 42.62
CA ARG A 278 9.81 10.44 42.75
C ARG A 278 11.18 9.75 42.86
N GLU A 279 12.24 10.35 42.33
CA GLU A 279 13.59 9.78 42.38
C GLU A 279 14.33 10.07 43.70
N LYS A 280 14.10 11.24 44.31
CA LYS A 280 14.71 11.61 45.60
C LYS A 280 14.50 10.56 46.72
N PRO A 281 13.27 10.09 47.02
CA PRO A 281 13.06 9.10 48.08
C PRO A 281 13.66 7.72 47.72
N LYS A 282 13.72 7.36 46.44
CA LYS A 282 14.38 6.11 46.00
C LYS A 282 15.90 6.14 46.20
N LYS A 283 16.55 7.29 45.95
CA LYS A 283 17.98 7.49 46.23
C LYS A 283 18.28 7.47 47.73
N ILE A 284 17.41 8.04 48.56
CA ILE A 284 17.56 8.01 50.03
C ILE A 284 17.39 6.57 50.56
N LYS A 285 16.35 5.85 50.12
CA LYS A 285 16.13 4.43 50.49
C LYS A 285 17.31 3.54 50.09
N LYS A 286 17.90 3.75 48.92
CA LYS A 286 19.09 3.01 48.47
C LYS A 286 20.34 3.31 49.31
N LYS A 287 20.49 4.53 49.83
CA LYS A 287 21.58 4.90 50.75
C LYS A 287 21.38 4.27 52.14
N MET A 288 20.16 4.26 52.68
CA MET A 288 19.87 3.65 53.98
C MET A 288 20.12 2.13 54.00
N ASN A 289 19.78 1.43 52.92
CA ASN A 289 20.05 -0.01 52.77
C ASN A 289 21.55 -0.36 52.62
N HIS A 290 22.43 0.63 52.52
CA HIS A 290 23.88 0.42 52.42
C HIS A 290 24.59 0.60 53.77
N TYR A 291 23.87 1.05 54.80
CA TYR A 291 24.37 1.25 56.17
C TYR A 291 23.73 0.29 57.19
N ILE A 292 22.99 -0.71 56.71
CA ILE A 292 22.54 -1.90 57.46
C ILE A 292 23.34 -3.08 56.92
#